data_AF-A0A1Z5K0Q3-F1
#
_entry.id   AF-A0A1Z5K0Q3-F1
#
_cell.length_a   1.000
_cell.length_b   1.000
_cell.length_c   1.000
_cell.angle_alpha   90.00
_cell.angle_beta   90.00
_cell.angle_gamma   90.00
#
_symmetry.space_group_name_H-M   'P 1'
#
loop_
_entity.id
_entity.type
_entity.pdbx_description
1 polymer ?
#
loop_
_entity_poly.entity_id
_entity_poly.type
_entity_poly.pdbx_seq_one_letter_code
_entity_poly.pdbx_strand_id
1 'polypeptide(L)'
;MSSTSVTFLLMRRFLYQNRTTPHHCRRLLSSSPSLSSLQTHTTENNRSKHFGWTKHGFGRIQARCENSATTQLTHISHRAPARCIPFQHRTTAAPGAICVLSNYGGGLVQGDQVDWKIHVQKEARLGLITQGANRIYKHQSTSSDEPISQTTLHATVEADGLLVHAPDPVSCFQHSRYRQTSHIQVQHDDDTRRQESVCWMDWFSAGRLSRGERWQQTQLENNTTLEIMGNKSFVCHDNTKAQAQHMGPFSAFGTLLLYGPQVQAVVQECLSLQSQLVRQHTRIRQHPLLLRELRDLPLLAGRCVVGVSHIETNNHTAPLHMVRFLTQSNEDMYRLLHQCLLPLQPQFQYAFYQDRLQSQRSAAVPAVTTPWQVKESATTTITTTTATPFSTQAQWLSYLLSDSSLPVGGFAHSAGLEAAHQLGLVPTVTELEAYIHAVVHSTLQMVSPLVRASHAWVRGPTCDDWNVYTQIQELAHAHLCSNEMSCRVSLDQGRSLLRVFSSWKEEESKPVVNDKTAALARIRRMYTETSTSSNATMPHHHLAPIWGALTGSFSLPEEEACHLLGYCVARDIVSAAVRMNLLGPIHSTELLARTHAAVQAGLSAETTTMLGGCAPLVDAIHPCHNVLSTRLFRS
;
A
#
# COMPACT_ATOMS: atom_id res chain seq x y z
N MET A 1 -21.30 -4.47 19.63
CA MET A 1 -21.29 -3.13 18.99
C MET A 1 -20.22 -3.05 17.89
N SER A 2 -20.16 -4.01 16.96
CA SER A 2 -19.06 -4.15 16.00
C SER A 2 -19.49 -4.17 14.51
N SER A 3 -20.77 -4.02 14.19
CA SER A 3 -21.27 -4.11 12.80
C SER A 3 -21.28 -2.78 12.02
N THR A 4 -20.83 -1.67 12.61
CA THR A 4 -20.98 -0.32 12.03
C THR A 4 -19.85 0.12 11.11
N SER A 5 -18.70 -0.57 11.10
CA SER A 5 -17.44 -0.02 10.53
C SER A 5 -17.31 -0.19 9.01
N VAL A 6 -17.70 -1.33 8.45
CA VAL A 6 -17.71 -1.54 6.99
C VAL A 6 -18.89 -0.81 6.36
N THR A 7 -20.03 -0.74 7.06
CA THR A 7 -21.16 0.12 6.69
C THR A 7 -20.74 1.59 6.60
N PHE A 8 -19.77 2.06 7.40
CA PHE A 8 -19.26 3.43 7.32
C PHE A 8 -18.39 3.69 6.07
N LEU A 9 -17.55 2.72 5.67
CA LEU A 9 -16.78 2.79 4.43
C LEU A 9 -17.70 2.71 3.18
N LEU A 10 -18.69 1.81 3.23
CA LEU A 10 -19.73 1.67 2.20
C LEU A 10 -20.69 2.89 2.18
N MET A 11 -21.03 3.47 3.34
CA MET A 11 -21.86 4.68 3.47
C MET A 11 -21.13 5.94 2.98
N ARG A 12 -19.80 6.05 3.15
CA ARG A 12 -19.03 7.15 2.53
C ARG A 12 -19.13 7.09 1.00
N ARG A 13 -19.13 5.88 0.42
CA ARG A 13 -19.43 5.66 -1.01
C ARG A 13 -20.87 6.08 -1.34
N PHE A 14 -21.84 5.78 -0.48
CA PHE A 14 -23.26 6.16 -0.64
C PHE A 14 -23.54 7.67 -0.53
N LEU A 15 -22.81 8.38 0.34
CA LEU A 15 -22.94 9.84 0.49
C LEU A 15 -22.26 10.62 -0.64
N TYR A 16 -21.25 10.04 -1.30
CA TYR A 16 -20.67 10.58 -2.54
C TYR A 16 -21.49 10.25 -3.80
N GLN A 17 -22.39 9.25 -3.74
CA GLN A 17 -23.21 8.82 -4.88
C GLN A 17 -24.33 9.81 -5.29
N ASN A 18 -24.73 10.75 -4.42
CA ASN A 18 -25.89 11.63 -4.65
C ASN A 18 -25.53 13.12 -4.74
N ARG A 19 -24.67 13.50 -5.68
CA ARG A 19 -24.59 14.89 -6.15
C ARG A 19 -24.52 14.96 -7.67
N THR A 20 -25.72 15.10 -8.26
CA THR A 20 -26.12 15.70 -9.55
C THR A 20 -27.23 14.80 -10.13
N THR A 21 -28.52 15.12 -10.03
CA THR A 21 -29.22 16.08 -10.91
C THR A 21 -30.62 16.48 -10.35
N PRO A 22 -31.30 17.50 -10.95
CA PRO A 22 -32.28 18.34 -10.29
C PRO A 22 -33.74 17.86 -10.44
N HIS A 23 -34.65 18.54 -9.71
CA HIS A 23 -36.12 18.42 -9.78
C HIS A 23 -36.75 17.15 -9.19
N HIS A 24 -36.83 17.07 -7.85
CA HIS A 24 -38.05 16.66 -7.12
C HIS A 24 -37.78 16.62 -5.61
N CYS A 25 -37.69 17.80 -4.98
CA CYS A 25 -37.91 17.97 -3.54
C CYS A 25 -38.52 19.35 -3.32
N ARG A 26 -39.72 19.55 -3.87
CA ARG A 26 -40.61 20.67 -3.52
C ARG A 26 -41.63 20.12 -2.53
N ARG A 27 -41.51 20.58 -1.28
CA ARG A 27 -42.33 20.35 -0.08
C ARG A 27 -41.51 19.68 1.02
N LEU A 28 -40.81 20.51 1.78
CA LEU A 28 -40.68 20.50 3.25
C LEU A 28 -39.66 21.58 3.68
N LEU A 29 -39.77 22.78 3.10
CA LEU A 29 -39.09 23.99 3.55
C LEU A 29 -40.10 25.14 3.48
N SER A 30 -40.72 25.43 4.62
CA SER A 30 -41.37 26.71 4.89
C SER A 30 -41.17 27.05 6.35
N SER A 31 -40.00 27.60 6.68
CA SER A 31 -39.78 28.62 7.70
C SER A 31 -38.27 28.80 7.91
N SER A 32 -37.68 29.70 7.12
CA SER A 32 -36.38 30.28 7.45
C SER A 32 -36.56 31.28 8.59
N PRO A 33 -35.67 31.33 9.58
CA PRO A 33 -35.30 32.58 10.21
C PRO A 33 -34.05 33.16 9.53
N SER A 34 -34.04 34.49 9.49
CA SER A 34 -33.09 35.35 8.80
C SER A 34 -31.68 35.36 9.41
N LEU A 35 -30.74 35.76 8.56
CA LEU A 35 -29.28 35.74 8.70
C LEU A 35 -28.70 36.76 9.70
N SER A 36 -29.31 36.97 10.86
CA SER A 36 -28.94 38.07 11.77
C SER A 36 -29.00 37.78 13.27
N SER A 37 -28.76 36.54 13.73
CA SER A 37 -28.82 36.21 15.17
C SER A 37 -27.80 35.17 15.67
N LEU A 38 -26.66 34.98 15.00
CA LEU A 38 -25.56 34.12 15.48
C LEU A 38 -24.49 34.89 16.28
N GLN A 39 -24.95 35.79 17.16
CA GLN A 39 -24.15 36.30 18.26
C GLN A 39 -24.94 36.05 19.55
N THR A 40 -24.22 35.59 20.58
CA THR A 40 -24.68 35.31 21.96
C THR A 40 -25.37 33.96 22.20
N HIS A 41 -24.57 32.96 22.58
CA HIS A 41 -24.70 32.18 23.82
C HIS A 41 -23.71 31.00 23.79
N THR A 42 -22.45 31.30 24.10
CA THR A 42 -21.49 30.30 24.55
C THR A 42 -21.86 29.92 25.98
N THR A 43 -22.57 28.81 26.15
CA THR A 43 -22.64 28.11 27.44
C THR A 43 -21.34 27.32 27.62
N GLU A 44 -20.66 27.67 28.71
CA GLU A 44 -19.47 27.02 29.24
C GLU A 44 -19.75 25.54 29.53
N ASN A 45 -19.09 24.62 28.82
CA ASN A 45 -18.54 23.36 29.35
C ASN A 45 -18.04 22.41 28.25
N ASN A 46 -17.13 22.89 27.40
CA ASN A 46 -16.21 21.99 26.71
C ASN A 46 -14.89 22.72 26.48
N ARG A 47 -13.95 22.56 27.41
CA ARG A 47 -12.55 22.95 27.19
C ARG A 47 -11.96 22.01 26.15
N SER A 48 -12.27 22.25 24.87
CA SER A 48 -11.39 21.81 23.80
C SER A 48 -10.03 22.43 24.07
N LYS A 49 -9.01 21.60 24.30
CA LYS A 49 -7.62 22.05 24.38
C LYS A 49 -7.26 22.60 22.99
N HIS A 50 -7.53 23.88 22.76
CA HIS A 50 -6.97 24.60 21.62
C HIS A 50 -5.45 24.64 21.80
N PHE A 51 -4.74 23.73 21.15
CA PHE A 51 -3.31 23.88 20.93
C PHE A 51 -3.13 25.14 20.07
N GLY A 52 -2.77 26.28 20.69
CA GLY A 52 -2.66 27.59 20.02
C GLY A 52 -1.61 27.69 18.90
N TRP A 53 -1.03 26.57 18.47
CA TRP A 53 0.10 26.48 17.55
C TRP A 53 -0.19 25.67 16.28
N THR A 54 -1.34 24.99 16.18
CA THR A 54 -1.69 24.20 14.99
C THR A 54 -2.06 25.10 13.82
N LYS A 55 -1.44 24.92 12.65
CA LYS A 55 -1.77 25.67 11.44
C LYS A 55 -2.36 24.79 10.36
N HIS A 56 -3.36 25.33 9.67
CA HIS A 56 -3.95 24.72 8.48
C HIS A 56 -3.49 25.45 7.22
N GLY A 57 -2.59 24.83 6.49
CA GLY A 57 -2.05 25.32 5.23
C GLY A 57 -2.90 24.86 4.05
N PHE A 58 -2.87 25.64 2.98
CA PHE A 58 -3.51 25.27 1.73
C PHE A 58 -2.62 25.71 0.57
N GLY A 59 -2.50 24.90 -0.47
CA GLY A 59 -1.82 25.23 -1.71
C GLY A 59 -2.65 24.81 -2.91
N ARG A 60 -2.81 25.69 -3.90
CA ARG A 60 -3.47 25.40 -5.17
C ARG A 60 -2.55 25.70 -6.33
N ILE A 61 -2.45 24.77 -7.26
CA ILE A 61 -1.60 24.85 -8.45
C ILE A 61 -2.43 24.41 -9.65
N GLN A 62 -2.45 25.22 -10.70
CA GLN A 62 -3.09 24.90 -11.97
C GLN A 62 -2.11 25.13 -13.13
N ALA A 63 -1.90 24.10 -13.93
CA ALA A 63 -1.04 24.12 -15.11
C ALA A 63 -1.88 24.02 -16.39
N ARG A 64 -1.60 24.87 -17.37
CA ARG A 64 -2.28 24.92 -18.68
C ARG A 64 -1.25 24.94 -19.81
N CYS A 65 -1.53 24.21 -20.88
CA CYS A 65 -0.76 24.30 -22.11
C CYS A 65 -1.12 25.58 -22.88
N GLU A 66 -0.11 26.34 -23.31
CA GLU A 66 -0.22 27.51 -24.16
C GLU A 66 0.36 27.18 -25.54
N ASN A 67 -0.38 27.51 -26.61
CA ASN A 67 -0.01 27.29 -28.02
C ASN A 67 0.42 25.84 -28.35
N SER A 68 -0.07 24.85 -27.60
CA SER A 68 0.27 23.42 -27.75
C SER A 68 1.77 23.09 -27.65
N ALA A 69 2.59 23.97 -27.06
CA ALA A 69 4.05 23.82 -27.01
C ALA A 69 4.63 23.98 -25.60
N THR A 70 4.10 24.89 -24.79
CA THR A 70 4.66 25.25 -23.48
C THR A 70 3.60 25.28 -22.39
N THR A 71 3.91 24.71 -21.24
CA THR A 71 3.01 24.75 -20.08
C THR A 71 3.28 25.98 -19.22
N GLN A 72 2.23 26.68 -18.81
CA GLN A 72 2.29 27.77 -17.83
C GLN A 72 1.51 27.44 -16.55
N LEU A 73 1.99 27.97 -15.42
CA LEU A 73 1.27 27.92 -14.15
C LEU A 73 0.26 29.09 -14.10
N THR A 74 -0.98 28.82 -14.49
CA THR A 74 -2.05 29.84 -14.62
C THR A 74 -2.69 30.22 -13.30
N HIS A 75 -2.57 29.36 -12.29
CA HIS A 75 -3.10 29.65 -10.96
C HIS A 75 -2.19 29.07 -9.88
N ILE A 76 -1.69 29.95 -9.01
CA ILE A 76 -0.92 29.57 -7.83
C ILE A 76 -1.45 30.38 -6.66
N SER A 77 -1.95 29.71 -5.63
CA SER A 77 -2.30 30.35 -4.37
C SER A 77 -1.89 29.46 -3.21
N HIS A 78 -1.48 30.07 -2.10
CA HIS A 78 -1.10 29.32 -0.92
C HIS A 78 -1.35 30.08 0.37
N ARG A 79 -1.45 29.34 1.47
CA ARG A 79 -1.55 29.82 2.85
C ARG A 79 -0.61 28.98 3.71
N ALA A 80 0.16 29.65 4.54
CA ALA A 80 1.11 29.01 5.45
C ALA A 80 0.42 27.92 6.33
N PRO A 81 1.11 26.80 6.60
CA PRO A 81 2.51 26.56 6.28
C PRO A 81 2.79 26.18 4.83
N ALA A 82 1.79 25.87 3.99
CA ALA A 82 2.04 25.64 2.56
C ALA A 82 2.58 26.88 1.85
N ARG A 83 3.56 26.65 0.97
CA ARG A 83 4.13 27.66 0.07
C ARG A 83 4.40 27.04 -1.29
N CYS A 84 3.85 27.68 -2.33
CA CYS A 84 4.16 27.37 -3.73
C CYS A 84 5.19 28.37 -4.26
N ILE A 85 6.22 27.90 -4.93
CA ILE A 85 7.20 28.76 -5.58
C ILE A 85 7.31 28.30 -7.05
N PRO A 86 6.89 29.13 -8.03
CA PRO A 86 7.14 28.85 -9.43
C PRO A 86 8.65 28.70 -9.67
N PHE A 87 9.07 27.63 -10.31
CA PHE A 87 10.46 27.44 -10.67
C PHE A 87 10.80 28.31 -11.89
N GLN A 88 11.88 29.07 -11.81
CA GLN A 88 12.35 29.90 -12.91
C GLN A 88 13.35 29.13 -13.77
N HIS A 89 12.97 28.83 -15.00
CA HIS A 89 13.92 28.32 -15.99
C HIS A 89 14.81 29.45 -16.52
N ARG A 90 16.07 29.12 -16.82
CA ARG A 90 16.95 30.01 -17.60
C ARG A 90 16.49 30.14 -19.06
N THR A 91 15.79 29.12 -19.55
CA THR A 91 15.22 29.05 -20.90
C THR A 91 13.72 29.36 -20.85
N THR A 92 13.25 30.28 -21.67
CA THR A 92 11.83 30.65 -21.78
C THR A 92 10.97 29.62 -22.53
N ALA A 93 11.57 28.52 -23.00
CA ALA A 93 10.95 27.54 -23.91
C ALA A 93 10.86 26.11 -23.32
N ALA A 94 10.88 25.95 -21.99
CA ALA A 94 10.69 24.63 -21.39
C ALA A 94 9.26 24.12 -21.68
N PRO A 95 9.07 22.87 -22.16
CA PRO A 95 7.73 22.37 -22.49
C PRO A 95 6.83 22.19 -21.26
N GLY A 96 7.41 21.80 -20.13
CA GLY A 96 6.72 21.63 -18.84
C GLY A 96 7.05 22.72 -17.83
N ALA A 97 6.09 23.01 -16.95
CA ALA A 97 6.26 23.93 -15.84
C ALA A 97 6.63 23.17 -14.56
N ILE A 98 7.50 23.76 -13.72
CA ILE A 98 7.85 23.19 -12.42
C ILE A 98 7.37 24.13 -11.31
N CYS A 99 6.77 23.55 -10.27
CA CYS A 99 6.42 24.25 -9.04
C CYS A 99 7.12 23.59 -7.84
N VAL A 100 7.75 24.40 -7.01
CA VAL A 100 8.42 23.95 -5.79
C VAL A 100 7.44 24.07 -4.63
N LEU A 101 7.16 22.95 -3.98
CA LEU A 101 6.36 22.83 -2.77
C LEU A 101 7.27 23.02 -1.54
N SER A 102 6.86 23.87 -0.61
CA SER A 102 7.62 24.12 0.60
C SER A 102 6.71 24.34 1.79
N ASN A 103 7.23 24.05 2.98
CA ASN A 103 6.56 24.30 4.25
C ASN A 103 7.29 25.40 5.02
N TYR A 104 6.56 26.45 5.40
CA TYR A 104 7.07 27.52 6.25
C TYR A 104 7.43 26.97 7.64
N GLY A 105 8.66 27.23 8.12
CA GLY A 105 9.14 26.74 9.43
C GLY A 105 10.02 25.48 9.38
N GLY A 106 10.37 24.98 8.18
CA GLY A 106 11.35 23.89 8.03
C GLY A 106 10.82 22.50 8.42
N GLY A 107 9.50 22.34 8.54
CA GLY A 107 8.82 21.08 8.83
C GLY A 107 7.44 21.30 9.45
N LEU A 108 6.75 20.21 9.79
CA LEU A 108 5.43 20.20 10.41
C LEU A 108 5.53 19.87 11.90
N VAL A 109 4.79 20.59 12.73
CA VAL A 109 4.64 20.27 14.16
C VAL A 109 3.31 19.57 14.43
N GLN A 110 3.11 19.15 15.67
CA GLN A 110 1.91 18.44 16.11
C GLN A 110 0.63 19.21 15.74
N GLY A 111 -0.28 18.52 15.04
CA GLY A 111 -1.57 19.06 14.60
C GLY A 111 -1.55 19.98 13.39
N ASP A 112 -0.39 20.23 12.78
CA ASP A 112 -0.33 20.94 11.49
C ASP A 112 -0.97 20.12 10.38
N GLN A 113 -1.69 20.81 9.50
CA GLN A 113 -2.37 20.22 8.35
C GLN A 113 -2.02 21.00 7.09
N VAL A 114 -1.77 20.30 5.98
CA VAL A 114 -1.47 20.92 4.69
C VAL A 114 -2.26 20.25 3.59
N ASP A 115 -3.12 21.01 2.93
CA ASP A 115 -3.89 20.53 1.79
C ASP A 115 -3.38 21.11 0.47
N TRP A 116 -3.11 20.23 -0.50
CA TRP A 116 -2.68 20.59 -1.85
C TRP A 116 -3.78 20.24 -2.86
N LYS A 117 -4.13 21.20 -3.71
CA LYS A 117 -5.01 21.01 -4.86
C LYS A 117 -4.24 21.27 -6.15
N ILE A 118 -4.01 20.22 -6.91
CA ILE A 118 -3.18 20.21 -8.12
C ILE A 118 -4.09 19.90 -9.30
N HIS A 119 -4.02 20.72 -10.34
CA HIS A 119 -4.80 20.52 -11.56
C HIS A 119 -3.92 20.68 -12.80
N VAL A 120 -3.75 19.60 -13.54
CA VAL A 120 -3.05 19.57 -14.83
C VAL A 120 -4.11 19.51 -15.92
N GLN A 121 -4.24 20.60 -16.68
CA GLN A 121 -5.21 20.66 -17.77
C GLN A 121 -4.74 19.87 -18.99
N LYS A 122 -5.65 19.70 -19.96
CA LYS A 122 -5.38 19.01 -21.22
C LYS A 122 -4.03 19.43 -21.83
N GLU A 123 -3.23 18.44 -22.25
CA GLU A 123 -1.92 18.61 -22.89
C GLU A 123 -0.85 19.33 -22.02
N ALA A 124 -1.14 19.67 -20.76
CA ALA A 124 -0.21 20.38 -19.88
C ALA A 124 0.75 19.42 -19.18
N ARG A 125 1.97 19.90 -18.88
CA ARG A 125 3.01 19.13 -18.18
C ARG A 125 3.46 19.85 -16.91
N LEU A 126 3.25 19.23 -15.76
CA LEU A 126 3.55 19.80 -14.44
C LEU A 126 4.52 18.93 -13.65
N GLY A 127 5.65 19.50 -13.25
CA GLY A 127 6.59 18.94 -12.30
C GLY A 127 6.40 19.56 -10.92
N LEU A 128 6.34 18.74 -9.89
CA LEU A 128 6.24 19.14 -8.49
C LEU A 128 7.47 18.61 -7.75
N ILE A 129 8.31 19.52 -7.27
CA ILE A 129 9.49 19.20 -6.46
C ILE A 129 9.36 19.88 -5.10
N THR A 130 10.22 19.56 -4.13
CA THR A 130 10.27 20.30 -2.86
C THR A 130 11.60 21.02 -2.69
N GLN A 131 11.65 22.00 -1.77
CA GLN A 131 12.90 22.70 -1.43
C GLN A 131 13.90 21.85 -0.63
N GLY A 132 13.44 20.74 -0.07
CA GLY A 132 14.20 19.88 0.82
C GLY A 132 13.29 18.91 1.57
N ALA A 133 13.90 18.09 2.40
CA ALA A 133 13.20 17.08 3.17
C ALA A 133 12.12 17.68 4.07
N ASN A 134 10.92 17.11 4.05
CA ASN A 134 9.82 17.53 4.91
C ASN A 134 9.99 16.89 6.30
N ARG A 135 10.35 17.68 7.31
CA ARG A 135 10.64 17.18 8.66
C ARG A 135 9.37 17.15 9.49
N ILE A 136 9.09 16.02 10.14
CA ILE A 136 7.97 15.92 11.09
C ILE A 136 8.55 15.93 12.50
N TYR A 137 8.22 16.97 13.26
CA TYR A 137 8.74 17.15 14.62
C TYR A 137 8.01 16.25 15.63
N LYS A 138 8.66 16.06 16.78
CA LYS A 138 8.14 15.27 17.92
C LYS A 138 6.77 15.78 18.39
N HIS A 139 5.88 14.86 18.77
CA HIS A 139 4.61 15.19 19.42
C HIS A 139 4.77 15.13 20.94
N GLN A 140 4.02 15.94 21.67
CA GLN A 140 4.17 16.08 23.13
C GLN A 140 3.63 14.88 23.90
N SER A 141 2.59 14.20 23.40
CA SER A 141 2.13 12.95 23.98
C SER A 141 1.86 11.88 22.93
N THR A 142 1.88 10.64 23.42
CA THR A 142 1.64 9.42 22.65
C THR A 142 0.18 9.01 22.66
N SER A 143 -0.72 9.80 23.25
CA SER A 143 -2.15 9.48 23.29
C SER A 143 -2.73 9.49 21.86
N SER A 144 -3.60 8.51 21.56
CA SER A 144 -4.26 8.40 20.25
C SER A 144 -5.10 9.63 19.91
N ASP A 145 -5.64 10.29 20.94
CA ASP A 145 -6.62 11.37 20.86
C ASP A 145 -5.99 12.73 20.51
N GLU A 146 -4.67 12.82 20.56
CA GLU A 146 -3.96 14.05 20.20
C GLU A 146 -3.89 14.25 18.68
N PRO A 147 -3.93 15.52 18.21
CA PRO A 147 -3.96 15.84 16.80
C PRO A 147 -2.64 15.44 16.13
N ILE A 148 -2.74 14.73 15.01
CA ILE A 148 -1.57 14.32 14.23
C ILE A 148 -1.18 15.38 13.20
N SER A 149 0.06 15.34 12.73
CA SER A 149 0.48 16.14 11.57
C SER A 149 -0.01 15.45 10.29
N GLN A 150 -0.64 16.20 9.38
CA GLN A 150 -1.27 15.64 8.20
C GLN A 150 -0.93 16.41 6.91
N THR A 151 -0.83 15.68 5.81
CA THR A 151 -0.79 16.26 4.46
C THR A 151 -1.79 15.56 3.56
N THR A 152 -2.60 16.34 2.86
CA THR A 152 -3.56 15.84 1.86
C THR A 152 -3.19 16.39 0.49
N LEU A 153 -3.06 15.54 -0.52
CA LEU A 153 -2.83 15.95 -1.90
C LEU A 153 -3.99 15.47 -2.77
N HIS A 154 -4.61 16.39 -3.50
CA HIS A 154 -5.62 16.10 -4.49
C HIS A 154 -5.12 16.55 -5.86
N ALA A 155 -4.84 15.60 -6.74
CA ALA A 155 -4.36 15.84 -8.09
C ALA A 155 -5.41 15.41 -9.11
N THR A 156 -5.70 16.29 -10.08
CA THR A 156 -6.51 15.97 -11.26
C THR A 156 -5.66 16.16 -12.51
N VAL A 157 -5.60 15.15 -13.36
CA VAL A 157 -4.87 15.17 -14.63
C VAL A 157 -5.86 14.93 -15.77
N GLU A 158 -6.01 15.92 -16.64
CA GLU A 158 -6.86 15.83 -17.83
C GLU A 158 -6.15 15.12 -18.99
N ALA A 159 -6.89 14.86 -20.08
CA ALA A 159 -6.42 14.12 -21.25
C ALA A 159 -5.07 14.63 -21.79
N ASP A 160 -4.15 13.70 -22.08
CA ASP A 160 -2.79 13.96 -22.57
C ASP A 160 -1.92 14.83 -21.63
N GLY A 161 -2.37 15.06 -20.39
CA GLY A 161 -1.61 15.76 -19.37
C GLY A 161 -0.54 14.87 -18.74
N LEU A 162 0.57 15.47 -18.29
CA LEU A 162 1.62 14.79 -17.52
C LEU A 162 1.79 15.46 -16.15
N LEU A 163 1.67 14.66 -15.09
CA LEU A 163 2.03 15.06 -13.72
C LEU A 163 3.25 14.28 -13.24
N VAL A 164 4.30 14.98 -12.82
CA VAL A 164 5.48 14.41 -12.17
C VAL A 164 5.59 14.95 -10.75
N HIS A 165 5.33 14.13 -9.74
CA HIS A 165 5.57 14.44 -8.34
C HIS A 165 6.88 13.77 -7.88
N ALA A 166 7.91 14.59 -7.63
CA ALA A 166 9.26 14.16 -7.26
C ALA A 166 9.78 14.96 -6.04
N PRO A 167 9.18 14.76 -4.84
CA PRO A 167 9.58 15.47 -3.63
C PRO A 167 10.88 14.90 -3.03
N ASP A 168 11.56 15.69 -2.20
CA ASP A 168 12.52 15.20 -1.20
C ASP A 168 11.83 14.36 -0.11
N PRO A 169 12.56 13.58 0.71
CA PRO A 169 11.94 12.60 1.58
C PRO A 169 11.19 13.28 2.73
N VAL A 170 10.13 12.63 3.19
CA VAL A 170 9.58 12.92 4.51
C VAL A 170 10.49 12.29 5.58
N SER A 171 10.93 13.07 6.55
CA SER A 171 11.78 12.63 7.65
C SER A 171 11.03 12.74 8.96
N CYS A 172 10.57 11.59 9.48
CA CYS A 172 9.84 11.52 10.73
C CYS A 172 10.83 11.40 11.91
N PHE A 173 10.77 12.34 12.85
CA PHE A 173 11.61 12.30 14.05
C PHE A 173 11.02 11.36 15.11
N GLN A 174 11.81 11.09 16.15
CA GLN A 174 11.40 10.28 17.28
C GLN A 174 10.11 10.84 17.89
N HIS A 175 9.17 9.93 18.15
CA HIS A 175 7.85 10.23 18.69
C HIS A 175 6.97 11.14 17.81
N SER A 176 7.28 11.30 16.52
CA SER A 176 6.36 11.99 15.60
C SER A 176 5.20 11.09 15.17
N ARG A 177 4.04 11.69 14.86
CA ARG A 177 2.91 11.02 14.21
C ARG A 177 2.55 11.76 12.93
N TYR A 178 2.59 11.05 11.79
CA TYR A 178 2.35 11.63 10.48
C TYR A 178 1.38 10.81 9.64
N ARG A 179 0.49 11.50 8.92
CA ARG A 179 -0.38 10.91 7.90
C ARG A 179 -0.29 11.70 6.61
N GLN A 180 -0.03 10.99 5.52
CA GLN A 180 -0.14 11.52 4.16
C GLN A 180 -1.28 10.80 3.44
N THR A 181 -2.09 11.56 2.70
CA THR A 181 -3.16 11.02 1.85
C THR A 181 -3.12 11.70 0.49
N SER A 182 -2.97 10.91 -0.56
CA SER A 182 -2.78 11.35 -1.94
C SER A 182 -3.89 10.76 -2.80
N HIS A 183 -4.74 11.61 -3.36
CA HIS A 183 -5.83 11.25 -4.25
C HIS A 183 -5.53 11.76 -5.65
N ILE A 184 -5.28 10.83 -6.58
CA ILE A 184 -4.93 11.11 -7.96
C ILE A 184 -6.09 10.69 -8.84
N GLN A 185 -6.66 11.65 -9.56
CA GLN A 185 -7.75 11.44 -10.50
C GLN A 185 -7.25 11.71 -11.92
N VAL A 186 -7.40 10.71 -12.78
CA VAL A 186 -7.00 10.79 -14.18
C VAL A 186 -8.24 10.78 -15.07
N GLN A 187 -8.35 11.72 -16.00
CA GLN A 187 -9.46 11.75 -16.95
C GLN A 187 -9.12 10.86 -18.14
N HIS A 188 -9.83 9.74 -18.25
CA HIS A 188 -9.74 8.89 -19.43
C HIS A 188 -10.59 9.50 -20.57
N ASP A 189 -9.98 9.65 -21.74
CA ASP A 189 -10.67 9.95 -23.00
C ASP A 189 -10.73 8.66 -23.82
N ASP A 190 -11.88 8.36 -24.44
CA ASP A 190 -12.07 7.12 -25.21
C ASP A 190 -11.17 7.05 -26.47
N ASP A 191 -10.54 8.17 -26.84
CA ASP A 191 -9.52 8.21 -27.87
C ASP A 191 -8.20 7.58 -27.39
N THR A 192 -8.00 6.32 -27.77
CA THR A 192 -6.79 5.51 -27.53
C THR A 192 -5.45 6.18 -27.86
N ARG A 193 -5.42 7.29 -28.63
CA ARG A 193 -4.19 7.99 -29.02
C ARG A 193 -3.71 9.04 -28.01
N ARG A 194 -4.54 9.46 -27.05
CA ARG A 194 -4.22 10.55 -26.13
C ARG A 194 -4.52 10.15 -24.69
N GLN A 195 -3.51 9.60 -24.03
CA GLN A 195 -3.63 9.15 -22.64
C GLN A 195 -2.78 10.04 -21.72
N GLU A 196 -3.41 10.43 -20.63
CA GLU A 196 -2.81 11.10 -19.50
C GLU A 196 -1.74 10.22 -18.83
N SER A 197 -0.77 10.86 -18.18
CA SER A 197 0.34 10.18 -17.54
C SER A 197 0.67 10.77 -16.17
N VAL A 198 1.02 9.87 -15.24
CA VAL A 198 1.35 10.22 -13.86
C VAL A 198 2.62 9.50 -13.46
N CYS A 199 3.57 10.27 -12.93
CA CYS A 199 4.75 9.80 -12.23
C CYS A 199 4.67 10.33 -10.80
N TRP A 200 4.35 9.49 -9.83
CA TRP A 200 4.10 9.90 -8.45
C TRP A 200 5.05 9.21 -7.48
N MET A 201 5.94 9.99 -6.85
CA MET A 201 6.91 9.50 -5.87
C MET A 201 6.51 9.89 -4.44
N ASP A 202 6.36 8.89 -3.58
CA ASP A 202 6.32 9.05 -2.12
C ASP A 202 7.52 8.34 -1.51
N TRP A 203 8.40 9.04 -0.78
CA TRP A 203 9.47 8.38 -0.04
C TRP A 203 9.80 9.01 1.29
N PHE A 204 10.32 8.16 2.16
CA PHE A 204 10.49 8.42 3.57
C PHE A 204 11.89 8.00 4.01
N SER A 205 12.48 8.79 4.88
CA SER A 205 13.76 8.51 5.51
C SER A 205 13.57 8.11 6.97
N ALA A 206 14.52 7.36 7.52
CA ALA A 206 14.45 6.79 8.86
C ALA A 206 14.54 7.82 10.01
N GLY A 207 14.54 9.12 9.73
CA GLY A 207 14.70 10.18 10.73
C GLY A 207 16.12 10.74 10.76
N ARG A 208 16.59 11.17 11.94
CA ARG A 208 17.91 11.81 12.11
C ARG A 208 19.00 10.79 12.41
N LEU A 209 19.52 10.15 11.36
CA LEU A 209 20.61 9.17 11.47
C LEU A 209 21.85 9.72 12.21
N SER A 210 22.19 11.00 12.01
CA SER A 210 23.31 11.66 12.71
C SER A 210 23.13 11.78 14.23
N ARG A 211 21.90 11.58 14.74
CA ARG A 211 21.57 11.54 16.17
C ARG A 211 21.24 10.12 16.66
N GLY A 212 21.51 9.09 15.85
CA GLY A 212 21.15 7.70 16.17
C GLY A 212 19.66 7.40 16.06
N GLU A 213 18.87 8.31 15.50
CA GLU A 213 17.43 8.17 15.37
C GLU A 213 17.12 7.42 14.05
N ARG A 214 16.56 6.21 14.18
CA ARG A 214 16.25 5.33 13.04
C ARG A 214 14.90 4.65 13.25
N TRP A 215 13.93 5.05 12.44
CA TRP A 215 12.54 4.59 12.47
C TRP A 215 11.85 4.72 13.84
N GLN A 216 12.23 5.72 14.65
CA GLN A 216 11.72 5.90 16.02
C GLN A 216 10.42 6.74 16.10
N GLN A 217 9.74 6.95 14.97
CA GLN A 217 8.43 7.58 14.94
C GLN A 217 7.37 6.70 15.61
N THR A 218 6.33 7.32 16.17
CA THR A 218 5.21 6.59 16.77
C THR A 218 4.24 6.08 15.71
N GLN A 219 4.00 6.87 14.66
CA GLN A 219 3.03 6.56 13.61
C GLN A 219 3.46 7.20 12.29
N LEU A 220 3.46 6.41 11.21
CA LEU A 220 3.66 6.88 9.85
C LEU A 220 2.70 6.14 8.92
N GLU A 221 1.73 6.86 8.38
CA GLU A 221 0.72 6.37 7.44
C GLU A 221 0.83 7.13 6.12
N ASN A 222 0.97 6.42 5.01
CA ASN A 222 0.87 6.99 3.66
C ASN A 222 -0.21 6.23 2.88
N ASN A 223 -1.14 6.97 2.28
CA ASN A 223 -2.24 6.39 1.52
C ASN A 223 -2.29 7.07 0.16
N THR A 224 -2.09 6.31 -0.91
CA THR A 224 -2.08 6.83 -2.28
C THR A 224 -3.07 6.06 -3.12
N THR A 225 -4.08 6.75 -3.64
CA THR A 225 -5.15 6.19 -4.46
C THR A 225 -5.10 6.80 -5.86
N LEU A 226 -5.14 5.95 -6.89
CA LEU A 226 -5.34 6.35 -8.28
C LEU A 226 -6.72 5.88 -8.76
N GLU A 227 -7.50 6.83 -9.28
CA GLU A 227 -8.85 6.62 -9.79
C GLU A 227 -8.99 7.20 -11.21
N ILE A 228 -9.71 6.50 -12.08
CA ILE A 228 -10.09 7.03 -13.39
C ILE A 228 -11.43 7.75 -13.27
N MET A 229 -11.50 9.01 -13.71
CA MET A 229 -12.71 9.81 -13.66
C MET A 229 -13.83 9.15 -14.48
N GLY A 230 -15.01 9.04 -13.88
CA GLY A 230 -16.19 8.45 -14.53
C GLY A 230 -16.36 6.94 -14.30
N ASN A 231 -15.27 6.22 -13.98
CA ASN A 231 -15.36 4.81 -13.56
C ASN A 231 -15.23 4.72 -12.04
N LYS A 232 -16.23 4.14 -11.36
CA LYS A 232 -16.31 4.14 -9.88
C LYS A 232 -15.42 3.08 -9.21
N SER A 233 -14.50 2.47 -9.95
CA SER A 233 -13.56 1.45 -9.47
C SER A 233 -12.18 2.07 -9.21
N PHE A 234 -11.61 1.76 -8.05
CA PHE A 234 -10.21 2.07 -7.76
C PHE A 234 -9.31 1.30 -8.72
N VAL A 235 -8.33 1.97 -9.32
CA VAL A 235 -7.33 1.29 -10.16
C VAL A 235 -6.22 0.73 -9.26
N CYS A 236 -5.80 1.49 -8.26
CA CYS A 236 -4.80 1.06 -7.29
C CYS A 236 -4.96 1.82 -5.98
N HIS A 237 -4.80 1.11 -4.86
CA HIS A 237 -4.73 1.68 -3.52
C HIS A 237 -3.46 1.20 -2.83
N ASP A 238 -2.48 2.10 -2.69
CA ASP A 238 -1.32 1.87 -1.83
C ASP A 238 -1.57 2.38 -0.42
N ASN A 239 -1.36 1.55 0.60
CA ASN A 239 -1.44 1.96 2.00
C ASN A 239 -0.21 1.49 2.77
N THR A 240 0.74 2.40 2.91
CA THR A 240 2.00 2.14 3.61
C THR A 240 1.92 2.54 5.08
N LYS A 241 2.20 1.57 5.95
CA LYS A 241 2.40 1.79 7.39
C LYS A 241 3.82 1.42 7.75
N ALA A 242 4.68 2.42 7.92
CA ALA A 242 6.09 2.19 8.20
C ALA A 242 6.31 2.00 9.70
N GLN A 243 6.60 0.77 10.08
CA GLN A 243 7.01 0.39 11.42
C GLN A 243 8.49 -0.02 11.40
N ALA A 244 9.28 0.42 12.38
CA ALA A 244 10.72 0.15 12.46
C ALA A 244 11.09 -1.32 12.23
N GLN A 245 10.29 -2.21 12.81
CA GLN A 245 10.43 -3.66 12.74
C GLN A 245 10.34 -4.24 11.32
N HIS A 246 9.77 -3.53 10.35
CA HIS A 246 9.61 -4.01 8.97
C HIS A 246 10.62 -3.40 7.99
N MET A 247 11.56 -2.58 8.45
CA MET A 247 12.49 -1.86 7.58
C MET A 247 13.85 -2.55 7.42
N GLY A 248 14.09 -3.65 8.15
CA GLY A 248 15.32 -4.43 8.09
C GLY A 248 16.58 -3.55 8.22
N PRO A 249 17.56 -3.64 7.30
CA PRO A 249 18.77 -2.81 7.32
C PRO A 249 18.63 -1.47 6.59
N PHE A 250 17.44 -1.13 6.06
CA PHE A 250 17.27 0.04 5.20
C PHE A 250 16.97 1.32 5.99
N SER A 251 17.40 2.46 5.46
CA SER A 251 17.23 3.79 6.05
C SER A 251 16.32 4.69 5.23
N ALA A 252 15.96 4.29 4.02
CA ALA A 252 14.93 4.94 3.23
C ALA A 252 14.06 3.90 2.51
N PHE A 253 12.79 4.24 2.34
CA PHE A 253 11.88 3.51 1.46
C PHE A 253 11.11 4.47 0.59
N GLY A 254 10.78 4.04 -0.62
CA GLY A 254 10.05 4.84 -1.58
C GLY A 254 9.10 4.02 -2.42
N THR A 255 8.04 4.68 -2.88
CA THR A 255 7.01 4.14 -3.76
C THR A 255 6.87 5.09 -4.93
N LEU A 256 7.07 4.57 -6.13
CA LEU A 256 6.91 5.30 -7.38
C LEU A 256 5.77 4.65 -8.17
N LEU A 257 4.68 5.38 -8.32
CA LEU A 257 3.55 5.00 -9.16
C LEU A 257 3.75 5.60 -10.55
N LEU A 258 3.68 4.75 -11.58
CA LEU A 258 3.89 5.10 -12.98
C LEU A 258 2.67 4.68 -13.79
N TYR A 259 1.89 5.64 -14.27
CA TYR A 259 0.69 5.43 -15.07
C TYR A 259 0.81 6.17 -16.40
N GLY A 260 0.41 5.55 -17.51
CA GLY A 260 0.32 6.23 -18.80
C GLY A 260 1.53 6.06 -19.73
N PRO A 261 1.39 6.41 -21.02
CA PRO A 261 2.43 6.17 -22.03
C PRO A 261 3.65 7.10 -21.89
N GLN A 262 3.49 8.33 -21.38
CA GLN A 262 4.59 9.30 -21.33
C GLN A 262 5.67 8.92 -20.30
N VAL A 263 5.38 7.97 -19.41
CA VAL A 263 6.31 7.44 -18.39
C VAL A 263 6.89 6.08 -18.74
N GLN A 264 6.60 5.53 -19.92
CA GLN A 264 7.05 4.18 -20.29
C GLN A 264 8.57 4.04 -20.31
N ALA A 265 9.30 5.10 -20.71
CA ALA A 265 10.75 5.10 -20.65
C ALA A 265 11.28 5.01 -19.21
N VAL A 266 10.61 5.65 -18.25
CA VAL A 266 10.92 5.54 -16.81
C VAL A 266 10.71 4.11 -16.32
N VAL A 267 9.63 3.45 -16.75
CA VAL A 267 9.36 2.04 -16.43
C VAL A 267 10.51 1.14 -16.91
N GLN A 268 10.98 1.34 -18.15
CA GLN A 268 12.09 0.54 -18.69
C GLN A 268 13.39 0.74 -17.90
N GLU A 269 13.70 1.97 -17.49
CA GLU A 269 14.84 2.24 -16.60
C GLU A 269 14.70 1.53 -15.25
N CYS A 270 13.50 1.55 -14.65
CA CYS A 270 13.23 0.84 -13.39
C CYS A 270 13.40 -0.68 -13.51
N LEU A 271 12.91 -1.28 -14.60
CA LEU A 271 13.04 -2.71 -14.88
C LEU A 271 14.51 -3.12 -15.12
N SER A 272 15.26 -2.27 -15.84
CA SER A 272 16.69 -2.45 -16.06
C SER A 272 17.44 -2.41 -14.73
N LEU A 273 17.18 -1.41 -13.88
CA LEU A 273 17.76 -1.28 -12.55
C LEU A 273 17.45 -2.46 -11.64
N GLN A 274 16.18 -2.90 -11.58
CA GLN A 274 15.79 -4.10 -10.82
C GLN A 274 16.63 -5.31 -11.26
N SER A 275 16.71 -5.56 -12.58
CA SER A 275 17.45 -6.68 -13.13
C SER A 275 18.95 -6.62 -12.78
N GLN A 276 19.55 -5.43 -12.88
CA GLN A 276 20.96 -5.21 -12.56
C GLN A 276 21.26 -5.45 -11.06
N LEU A 277 20.45 -4.89 -10.16
CA LEU A 277 20.64 -5.01 -8.71
C LEU A 277 20.44 -6.45 -8.21
N VAL A 278 19.46 -7.17 -8.76
CA VAL A 278 19.23 -8.58 -8.40
C VAL A 278 20.38 -9.46 -8.87
N ARG A 279 20.88 -9.27 -10.10
CA ARG A 279 22.02 -10.03 -10.66
C ARG A 279 23.31 -9.91 -9.86
N GLN A 280 23.52 -8.80 -9.14
CA GLN A 280 24.70 -8.65 -8.28
C GLN A 280 24.74 -9.68 -7.14
N HIS A 281 23.56 -10.15 -6.70
CA HIS A 281 23.43 -10.96 -5.49
C HIS A 281 23.14 -12.44 -5.79
N THR A 282 22.66 -12.79 -6.99
CA THR A 282 22.40 -14.19 -7.35
C THR A 282 23.72 -14.97 -7.49
N ARG A 283 23.79 -16.13 -6.81
CA ARG A 283 25.00 -16.96 -6.56
C ARG A 283 25.75 -17.53 -7.78
N ILE A 284 25.52 -17.04 -9.00
CA ILE A 284 26.30 -17.47 -10.16
C ILE A 284 27.71 -16.90 -10.02
N ARG A 285 28.70 -17.78 -9.86
CA ARG A 285 30.14 -17.46 -9.93
C ARG A 285 30.37 -16.46 -11.06
N GLN A 286 30.63 -15.19 -10.69
CA GLN A 286 30.67 -14.10 -11.65
C GLN A 286 31.83 -14.32 -12.63
N HIS A 287 31.51 -14.57 -13.89
CA HIS A 287 32.50 -14.59 -14.96
C HIS A 287 33.07 -13.16 -15.12
N PRO A 288 34.40 -12.96 -15.24
CA PRO A 288 35.03 -11.63 -15.25
C PRO A 288 34.48 -10.64 -16.29
N LEU A 289 33.88 -11.14 -17.37
CA LEU A 289 33.26 -10.33 -18.42
C LEU A 289 31.94 -9.67 -18.00
N LEU A 290 31.18 -10.26 -17.06
CA LEU A 290 29.92 -9.70 -16.54
C LEU A 290 30.15 -8.54 -15.55
N LEU A 291 31.36 -8.44 -14.98
CA LEU A 291 31.77 -7.32 -14.11
C LEU A 291 31.93 -6.00 -14.89
N ARG A 292 32.03 -6.05 -16.23
CA ARG A 292 32.23 -4.85 -17.05
C ARG A 292 30.96 -3.99 -17.18
N GLU A 293 29.78 -4.62 -17.21
CA GLU A 293 28.48 -3.93 -17.29
C GLU A 293 28.03 -3.33 -15.93
N LEU A 294 28.54 -3.86 -14.81
CA LEU A 294 28.20 -3.36 -13.47
C LEU A 294 28.99 -2.09 -13.05
N ARG A 295 30.02 -1.69 -13.80
CA ARG A 295 30.85 -0.51 -13.48
C ARG A 295 30.15 0.82 -13.77
N ASP A 296 29.11 0.82 -14.58
CA ASP A 296 28.34 2.01 -14.98
C ASP A 296 27.09 2.24 -14.11
N LEU A 297 26.85 1.38 -13.11
CA LEU A 297 25.86 1.65 -12.07
C LEU A 297 26.27 2.93 -11.31
N PRO A 298 25.29 3.68 -10.75
CA PRO A 298 25.55 4.96 -10.10
C PRO A 298 26.23 4.77 -8.74
N LEU A 299 27.50 4.32 -8.73
CA LEU A 299 28.46 4.28 -7.63
C LEU A 299 27.80 4.25 -6.24
N LEU A 300 26.94 3.26 -6.04
CA LEU A 300 26.11 3.06 -4.85
C LEU A 300 27.03 2.54 -3.73
N ALA A 301 26.90 3.09 -2.53
CA ALA A 301 27.71 2.67 -1.39
C ALA A 301 26.98 1.68 -0.48
N GLY A 302 25.65 1.79 -0.40
CA GLY A 302 24.81 0.93 0.40
C GLY A 302 24.06 -0.11 -0.43
N ARG A 303 23.46 -1.05 0.30
CA ARG A 303 22.55 -2.03 -0.27
C ARG A 303 21.26 -1.36 -0.75
N CYS A 304 20.86 -1.72 -1.96
CA CYS A 304 19.65 -1.21 -2.62
C CYS A 304 18.80 -2.37 -3.12
N VAL A 305 17.48 -2.25 -2.98
CA VAL A 305 16.50 -3.18 -3.55
C VAL A 305 15.46 -2.36 -4.30
N VAL A 306 15.18 -2.75 -5.54
CA VAL A 306 14.15 -2.13 -6.39
C VAL A 306 13.24 -3.25 -6.88
N GLY A 307 11.97 -3.20 -6.48
CA GLY A 307 10.94 -4.13 -6.93
C GLY A 307 9.96 -3.43 -7.87
N VAL A 308 9.76 -3.95 -9.07
CA VAL A 308 8.78 -3.43 -10.04
C VAL A 308 7.62 -4.43 -10.15
N SER A 309 6.39 -3.96 -9.91
CA SER A 309 5.15 -4.71 -10.12
C SER A 309 4.36 -4.10 -11.26
N HIS A 310 3.90 -4.94 -12.19
CA HIS A 310 2.92 -4.52 -13.20
C HIS A 310 1.51 -4.71 -12.65
N ILE A 311 0.67 -3.69 -12.80
CA ILE A 311 -0.73 -3.73 -12.40
C ILE A 311 -1.57 -3.85 -13.66
N GLU A 312 -2.19 -5.01 -13.86
CA GLU A 312 -3.14 -5.20 -14.96
C GLU A 312 -4.32 -4.26 -14.76
N THR A 313 -4.51 -3.36 -15.72
CA THR A 313 -5.67 -2.50 -15.82
C THR A 313 -6.59 -3.03 -16.93
N ASN A 314 -7.86 -2.63 -16.96
CA ASN A 314 -8.80 -3.10 -17.98
C ASN A 314 -8.30 -2.79 -19.41
N ASN A 315 -8.74 -3.54 -20.43
CA ASN A 315 -8.24 -3.44 -21.81
C ASN A 315 -8.25 -2.03 -22.45
N HIS A 316 -9.00 -1.08 -21.87
CA HIS A 316 -9.10 0.30 -22.36
C HIS A 316 -8.19 1.30 -21.62
N THR A 317 -7.56 0.89 -20.52
CA THR A 317 -6.82 1.78 -19.63
C THR A 317 -5.31 1.66 -19.83
N ALA A 318 -4.59 2.74 -19.53
CA ALA A 318 -3.14 2.76 -19.69
C ALA A 318 -2.43 1.79 -18.73
N PRO A 319 -1.22 1.30 -19.07
CA PRO A 319 -0.46 0.45 -18.17
C PRO A 319 -0.10 1.19 -16.88
N LEU A 320 -0.18 0.48 -15.76
CA LEU A 320 0.16 0.97 -14.43
C LEU A 320 1.27 0.11 -13.84
N HIS A 321 2.31 0.75 -13.31
CA HIS A 321 3.41 0.09 -12.63
C HIS A 321 3.62 0.69 -11.25
N MET A 322 3.90 -0.17 -10.29
CA MET A 322 4.28 0.20 -8.93
C MET A 322 5.73 -0.19 -8.70
N VAL A 323 6.59 0.77 -8.41
CA VAL A 323 8.02 0.53 -8.11
C VAL A 323 8.28 0.84 -6.65
N ARG A 324 8.89 -0.11 -5.94
CA ARG A 324 9.28 0.02 -4.54
C ARG A 324 10.79 0.09 -4.43
N PHE A 325 11.28 1.07 -3.69
CA PHE A 325 12.70 1.29 -3.46
C PHE A 325 13.02 1.10 -1.98
N LEU A 326 14.14 0.44 -1.69
CA LEU A 326 14.74 0.36 -0.36
C LEU A 326 16.23 0.62 -0.48
N THR A 327 16.74 1.55 0.32
CA THR A 327 18.17 1.88 0.33
C THR A 327 18.69 2.04 1.74
N GLN A 328 19.97 1.73 1.96
CA GLN A 328 20.62 1.97 3.25
C GLN A 328 21.01 3.43 3.46
N SER A 329 21.09 4.22 2.37
CA SER A 329 21.40 5.65 2.37
C SER A 329 20.37 6.44 1.58
N ASN A 330 20.03 7.64 2.05
CA ASN A 330 19.22 8.59 1.28
C ASN A 330 19.93 9.02 -0.01
N GLU A 331 21.26 9.05 0.01
CA GLU A 331 22.07 9.44 -1.15
C GLU A 331 21.96 8.43 -2.30
N ASP A 332 21.89 7.14 -1.96
CA ASP A 332 21.65 6.07 -2.93
C ASP A 332 20.24 6.16 -3.51
N MET A 333 19.24 6.51 -2.68
CA MET A 333 17.88 6.75 -3.17
C MET A 333 17.84 7.89 -4.19
N TYR A 334 18.45 9.04 -3.90
CA TYR A 334 18.52 10.14 -4.86
C TYR A 334 19.17 9.72 -6.19
N ARG A 335 20.22 8.90 -6.15
CA ARG A 335 20.88 8.38 -7.37
C ARG A 335 19.96 7.48 -8.18
N LEU A 336 19.29 6.52 -7.53
CA LEU A 336 18.35 5.62 -8.20
C LEU A 336 17.19 6.42 -8.80
N LEU A 337 16.59 7.32 -8.05
CA LEU A 337 15.48 8.15 -8.53
C LEU A 337 15.91 9.09 -9.66
N HIS A 338 17.10 9.68 -9.58
CA HIS A 338 17.65 10.50 -10.65
C HIS A 338 17.79 9.69 -11.95
N GLN A 339 18.37 8.48 -11.87
CA GLN A 339 18.51 7.61 -13.04
C GLN A 339 17.15 7.19 -13.60
N CYS A 340 16.22 6.75 -12.74
CA CYS A 340 14.87 6.36 -13.17
C CYS A 340 14.14 7.50 -13.89
N LEU A 341 14.24 8.74 -13.39
CA LEU A 341 13.49 9.88 -13.92
C LEU A 341 14.23 10.66 -15.02
N LEU A 342 15.47 10.29 -15.34
CA LEU A 342 16.27 10.91 -16.40
C LEU A 342 15.54 10.97 -17.76
N PRO A 343 14.76 9.96 -18.19
CA PRO A 343 14.00 10.02 -19.43
C PRO A 343 12.97 11.16 -19.50
N LEU A 344 12.56 11.74 -18.37
CA LEU A 344 11.63 12.88 -18.33
C LEU A 344 12.33 14.24 -18.51
N GLN A 345 13.67 14.28 -18.49
CA GLN A 345 14.44 15.52 -18.61
C GLN A 345 14.07 16.35 -19.86
N PRO A 346 13.88 15.77 -21.07
CA PRO A 346 13.53 16.56 -22.25
C PRO A 346 12.17 17.27 -22.12
N GLN A 347 11.25 16.71 -21.32
CA GLN A 347 9.90 17.27 -21.16
C GLN A 347 9.87 18.50 -20.26
N PHE A 348 10.83 18.61 -19.34
CA PHE A 348 10.91 19.70 -18.36
C PHE A 348 12.16 20.58 -18.53
N GLN A 349 13.11 20.18 -19.39
CA GLN A 349 14.47 20.75 -19.40
C GLN A 349 15.11 20.79 -18.00
N TYR A 350 14.78 19.78 -17.19
CA TYR A 350 15.19 19.66 -15.80
C TYR A 350 15.39 18.19 -15.48
N ALA A 351 16.55 17.82 -14.95
CA ALA A 351 16.81 16.46 -14.52
C ALA A 351 16.47 16.33 -13.03
N PHE A 352 15.40 15.59 -12.73
CA PHE A 352 14.92 15.41 -11.36
C PHE A 352 16.02 14.83 -10.45
N TYR A 353 16.10 15.36 -9.22
CA TYR A 353 17.07 15.00 -8.17
C TYR A 353 18.56 15.24 -8.49
N GLN A 354 18.93 15.73 -9.68
CA GLN A 354 20.32 15.99 -10.04
C GLN A 354 20.98 16.98 -9.07
N ASP A 355 20.23 17.99 -8.63
CA ASP A 355 20.65 19.03 -7.69
C ASP A 355 20.83 18.54 -6.24
N ARG A 356 20.46 17.29 -5.95
CA ARG A 356 20.67 16.65 -4.64
C ARG A 356 21.93 15.79 -4.60
N LEU A 357 22.54 15.51 -5.74
CA LEU A 357 23.75 14.70 -5.84
C LEU A 357 24.97 15.57 -5.55
N GLN A 358 25.61 15.35 -4.40
CA GLN A 358 26.73 16.17 -3.92
C GLN A 358 28.09 15.67 -4.44
N SER A 359 28.18 14.42 -4.87
CA SER A 359 29.42 13.74 -5.24
C SER A 359 29.20 12.73 -6.36
N GLN A 360 30.28 12.38 -7.08
CA GLN A 360 30.25 11.33 -8.09
C GLN A 360 29.99 9.93 -7.49
N ARG A 361 30.38 9.70 -6.23
CA ARG A 361 30.20 8.42 -5.51
C ARG A 361 29.53 8.64 -4.18
N SER A 362 28.66 7.73 -3.78
CA SER A 362 28.01 7.85 -2.49
C SER A 362 28.97 7.52 -1.35
N ALA A 363 28.79 8.19 -0.21
CA ALA A 363 29.68 8.00 0.92
C ALA A 363 29.49 6.59 1.52
N ALA A 364 30.57 5.99 2.03
CA ALA A 364 30.51 4.68 2.67
C ALA A 364 29.41 4.64 3.75
N VAL A 365 28.48 3.70 3.62
CA VAL A 365 27.36 3.59 4.55
C VAL A 365 27.84 2.84 5.80
N PRO A 366 27.68 3.41 7.01
CA PRO A 366 28.02 2.70 8.24
C PRO A 366 27.22 1.40 8.34
N ALA A 367 27.87 0.33 8.83
CA ALA A 367 27.17 -0.92 9.09
C ALA A 367 26.02 -0.67 10.08
N VAL A 368 24.81 -1.01 9.67
CA VAL A 368 23.63 -0.92 10.53
C VAL A 368 23.74 -2.03 11.57
N THR A 369 24.18 -1.68 12.78
CA THR A 369 24.31 -2.62 13.90
C THR A 369 23.01 -2.85 14.66
N THR A 370 21.94 -2.12 14.35
CA THR A 370 20.62 -2.38 14.94
C THR A 370 20.06 -3.66 14.31
N PRO A 371 19.92 -4.76 15.09
CA PRO A 371 19.23 -5.94 14.61
C PRO A 371 17.80 -5.55 14.23
N TRP A 372 17.12 -6.41 13.46
CA TRP A 372 15.68 -6.29 13.33
C TRP A 372 15.06 -6.21 14.72
N GLN A 373 14.48 -5.06 15.06
CA GLN A 373 13.87 -4.87 16.36
C GLN A 373 12.54 -5.62 16.35
N VAL A 374 12.52 -6.81 16.94
CA VAL A 374 11.25 -7.37 17.42
C VAL A 374 10.87 -6.46 18.58
N LYS A 375 9.84 -5.63 18.38
CA LYS A 375 9.30 -4.88 19.50
C LYS A 375 8.70 -5.94 20.42
N GLU A 376 9.35 -6.23 21.54
CA GLU A 376 8.66 -6.87 22.66
C GLU A 376 7.47 -5.97 22.97
N SER A 377 6.28 -6.39 22.53
CA SER A 377 5.07 -5.65 22.83
C SER A 377 4.98 -5.50 24.34
N ALA A 378 4.87 -4.25 24.78
CA ALA A 378 4.53 -3.87 26.13
C ALA A 378 3.45 -4.82 26.66
N THR A 379 3.64 -5.32 27.88
CA THR A 379 2.75 -6.18 28.66
C THR A 379 1.30 -6.12 28.16
N THR A 380 0.97 -6.96 27.19
CA THR A 380 -0.41 -7.03 26.69
C THR A 380 -1.20 -7.59 27.84
N THR A 381 -2.09 -6.80 28.42
CA THR A 381 -3.07 -7.30 29.38
C THR A 381 -3.82 -8.40 28.66
N ILE A 382 -3.52 -9.65 29.00
CA ILE A 382 -4.22 -10.82 28.47
C ILE A 382 -5.63 -10.69 29.03
N THR A 383 -6.53 -10.06 28.27
CA THR A 383 -7.95 -10.17 28.54
C THR A 383 -8.26 -11.63 28.28
N THR A 384 -8.36 -12.43 29.34
CA THR A 384 -8.88 -13.80 29.28
C THR A 384 -10.34 -13.73 28.89
N THR A 385 -10.60 -13.56 27.59
CA THR A 385 -11.90 -13.87 27.02
C THR A 385 -12.01 -15.38 27.11
N THR A 386 -12.98 -15.88 27.87
CA THR A 386 -13.29 -17.32 27.90
C THR A 386 -13.59 -17.76 26.46
N ALA A 387 -12.67 -18.53 25.86
CA ALA A 387 -12.84 -19.07 24.52
C ALA A 387 -14.15 -19.86 24.50
N THR A 388 -15.12 -19.39 23.72
CA THR A 388 -16.35 -20.14 23.53
C THR A 388 -16.02 -21.38 22.71
N PRO A 389 -16.29 -22.60 23.21
CA PRO A 389 -16.04 -23.80 22.44
C PRO A 389 -16.91 -23.75 21.18
N PHE A 390 -16.28 -23.83 20.01
CA PHE A 390 -16.98 -23.92 18.74
C PHE A 390 -17.38 -25.37 18.46
N SER A 391 -18.31 -25.59 17.52
CA SER A 391 -18.85 -26.92 17.25
C SER A 391 -17.77 -27.90 16.82
N THR A 392 -17.97 -29.19 17.10
CA THR A 392 -17.07 -30.28 16.65
C THR A 392 -16.85 -30.26 15.13
N GLN A 393 -17.86 -29.84 14.37
CA GLN A 393 -17.76 -29.67 12.93
C GLN A 393 -16.84 -28.50 12.54
N ALA A 394 -16.96 -27.35 13.21
CA ALA A 394 -16.07 -26.20 12.96
C ALA A 394 -14.62 -26.52 13.39
N GLN A 395 -14.43 -27.34 14.43
CA GLN A 395 -13.14 -27.89 14.83
C GLN A 395 -12.55 -28.84 13.79
N TRP A 396 -13.36 -29.72 13.20
CA TRP A 396 -12.88 -30.57 12.13
C TRP A 396 -12.47 -29.77 10.89
N LEU A 397 -13.23 -28.71 10.56
CA LEU A 397 -12.88 -27.82 9.47
C LEU A 397 -11.56 -27.08 9.72
N SER A 398 -11.29 -26.62 10.96
CA SER A 398 -10.04 -25.92 11.24
C SER A 398 -8.82 -26.83 11.03
N TYR A 399 -8.91 -28.11 11.40
CA TYR A 399 -7.87 -29.10 11.09
C TYR A 399 -7.65 -29.25 9.60
N LEU A 400 -8.73 -29.41 8.82
CA LEU A 400 -8.63 -29.54 7.37
C LEU A 400 -8.03 -28.31 6.70
N LEU A 401 -8.43 -27.11 7.13
CA LEU A 401 -7.90 -25.84 6.63
C LEU A 401 -6.42 -25.63 7.02
N SER A 402 -6.01 -26.13 8.19
CA SER A 402 -4.62 -26.11 8.66
C SER A 402 -3.73 -27.21 8.09
N ASP A 403 -4.30 -28.12 7.28
CA ASP A 403 -3.55 -29.21 6.69
C ASP A 403 -2.61 -28.69 5.59
N SER A 404 -1.36 -29.14 5.60
CA SER A 404 -0.37 -28.80 4.58
C SER A 404 -0.64 -29.46 3.22
N SER A 405 -1.43 -30.53 3.21
CA SER A 405 -1.84 -31.29 2.02
C SER A 405 -3.07 -30.70 1.33
N LEU A 406 -3.72 -29.69 1.91
CA LEU A 406 -4.85 -29.02 1.29
C LEU A 406 -4.43 -28.45 -0.08
N PRO A 407 -5.09 -28.84 -1.20
CA PRO A 407 -4.60 -28.54 -2.56
C PRO A 407 -4.97 -27.12 -3.00
N VAL A 408 -4.62 -26.13 -2.19
CA VAL A 408 -4.78 -24.69 -2.46
C VAL A 408 -3.51 -24.05 -3.01
N GLY A 409 -2.41 -24.80 -3.09
CA GLY A 409 -1.14 -24.32 -3.65
C GLY A 409 -0.24 -23.57 -2.65
N GLY A 410 -0.55 -23.54 -1.35
CA GLY A 410 0.29 -22.90 -0.32
C GLY A 410 1.76 -23.34 -0.37
N PHE A 411 1.99 -24.65 -0.57
CA PHE A 411 3.33 -25.23 -0.69
C PHE A 411 4.15 -24.67 -1.88
N ALA A 412 3.53 -24.16 -2.93
CA ALA A 412 4.24 -23.67 -4.13
C ALA A 412 4.86 -22.27 -3.96
N HIS A 413 4.58 -21.59 -2.84
CA HIS A 413 4.92 -20.19 -2.62
C HIS A 413 5.86 -20.01 -1.41
N SER A 414 6.71 -18.98 -1.44
CA SER A 414 7.66 -18.65 -0.38
C SER A 414 7.40 -17.28 0.29
N ALA A 415 6.36 -16.56 -0.15
CA ALA A 415 6.06 -15.18 0.27
C ALA A 415 7.30 -14.25 0.17
N GLY A 416 8.02 -14.33 -0.96
CA GLY A 416 9.24 -13.55 -1.19
C GLY A 416 10.49 -14.01 -0.43
N LEU A 417 10.41 -15.05 0.42
CA LEU A 417 11.57 -15.54 1.18
C LEU A 417 12.70 -16.05 0.27
N GLU A 418 12.36 -16.68 -0.85
CA GLU A 418 13.37 -17.11 -1.82
C GLU A 418 14.15 -15.91 -2.39
N ALA A 419 13.45 -14.85 -2.77
CA ALA A 419 14.07 -13.61 -3.23
C ALA A 419 14.88 -12.95 -2.12
N ALA A 420 14.36 -12.89 -0.88
CA ALA A 420 15.09 -12.36 0.27
C ALA A 420 16.40 -13.13 0.51
N HIS A 421 16.38 -14.46 0.43
CA HIS A 421 17.56 -15.29 0.61
C HIS A 421 18.58 -15.10 -0.51
N GLN A 422 18.15 -15.14 -1.77
CA GLN A 422 19.05 -14.96 -2.92
C GLN A 422 19.64 -13.55 -2.97
N LEU A 423 18.89 -12.54 -2.53
CA LEU A 423 19.44 -11.19 -2.36
C LEU A 423 20.45 -11.12 -1.21
N GLY A 424 20.42 -12.05 -0.25
CA GLY A 424 21.28 -12.10 0.95
C GLY A 424 20.72 -11.31 2.14
N LEU A 425 19.40 -11.09 2.21
CA LEU A 425 18.74 -10.29 3.25
C LEU A 425 18.48 -11.07 4.54
N VAL A 426 18.50 -12.40 4.45
CA VAL A 426 18.29 -13.34 5.56
C VAL A 426 19.48 -14.31 5.70
N PRO A 427 20.71 -13.81 5.96
CA PRO A 427 21.87 -14.68 6.12
C PRO A 427 21.87 -15.50 7.42
N THR A 428 21.14 -15.08 8.45
CA THR A 428 21.07 -15.76 9.75
C THR A 428 19.65 -16.19 10.13
N VAL A 429 19.54 -17.13 11.09
CA VAL A 429 18.25 -17.58 11.64
C VAL A 429 17.50 -16.43 12.33
N THR A 430 18.20 -15.50 12.97
CA THR A 430 17.58 -14.33 13.61
C THR A 430 16.92 -13.41 12.59
N GLU A 431 17.56 -13.16 11.44
CA GLU A 431 16.97 -12.35 10.37
C GLU A 431 15.85 -13.09 9.65
N LEU A 432 15.94 -14.42 9.53
CA LEU A 432 14.86 -15.26 9.02
C LEU A 432 13.61 -15.16 9.91
N GLU A 433 13.77 -15.27 11.23
CA GLU A 433 12.67 -15.12 12.19
C GLU A 433 12.04 -13.74 12.11
N ALA A 434 12.86 -12.69 12.03
CA ALA A 434 12.38 -11.33 11.89
C ALA A 434 11.64 -11.08 10.56
N TYR A 435 12.14 -11.67 9.46
CA TYR A 435 11.47 -11.64 8.17
C TYR A 435 10.09 -12.31 8.24
N ILE A 436 10.01 -13.52 8.82
CA ILE A 436 8.75 -14.23 9.01
C ILE A 436 7.78 -13.39 9.84
N HIS A 437 8.25 -12.81 10.95
CA HIS A 437 7.42 -11.96 11.80
C HIS A 437 6.85 -10.76 11.02
N ALA A 438 7.67 -10.06 10.23
CA ALA A 438 7.21 -8.92 9.44
C ALA A 438 6.23 -9.31 8.33
N VAL A 439 6.48 -10.42 7.63
CA VAL A 439 5.54 -10.93 6.61
C VAL A 439 4.21 -11.28 7.26
N VAL A 440 4.21 -12.11 8.32
CA VAL A 440 2.98 -12.54 9.01
C VAL A 440 2.20 -11.35 9.55
N HIS A 441 2.88 -10.44 10.25
CA HIS A 441 2.25 -9.24 10.81
C HIS A 441 1.62 -8.38 9.72
N SER A 442 2.37 -8.06 8.66
CA SER A 442 1.89 -7.19 7.57
C SER A 442 0.76 -7.84 6.77
N THR A 443 0.88 -9.12 6.43
CA THR A 443 -0.18 -9.88 5.77
C THR A 443 -1.45 -9.84 6.60
N LEU A 444 -1.39 -10.16 7.89
CA LEU A 444 -2.59 -10.16 8.75
C LEU A 444 -3.21 -8.77 8.90
N GLN A 445 -2.39 -7.73 9.08
CA GLN A 445 -2.90 -6.36 9.16
C GLN A 445 -3.68 -5.95 7.90
N MET A 446 -3.29 -6.45 6.73
CA MET A 446 -3.97 -6.19 5.47
C MET A 446 -5.20 -7.10 5.27
N VAL A 447 -5.08 -8.40 5.54
CA VAL A 447 -6.10 -9.38 5.15
C VAL A 447 -7.16 -9.64 6.22
N SER A 448 -6.87 -9.42 7.51
CA SER A 448 -7.83 -9.69 8.58
C SER A 448 -9.13 -8.89 8.45
N PRO A 449 -9.14 -7.59 8.09
CA PRO A 449 -10.41 -6.88 7.93
C PRO A 449 -11.23 -7.42 6.75
N LEU A 450 -10.57 -7.94 5.70
CA LEU A 450 -11.25 -8.57 4.56
C LEU A 450 -11.89 -9.91 4.96
N VAL A 451 -11.17 -10.72 5.75
CA VAL A 451 -11.70 -11.97 6.33
C VAL A 451 -12.92 -11.66 7.18
N ARG A 452 -12.82 -10.71 8.10
CA ARG A 452 -13.93 -10.31 8.99
C ARG A 452 -15.12 -9.76 8.20
N ALA A 453 -14.87 -8.91 7.19
CA ALA A 453 -15.94 -8.36 6.35
C ALA A 453 -16.73 -9.46 5.61
N SER A 454 -16.04 -10.42 5.00
CA SER A 454 -16.70 -11.53 4.31
C SER A 454 -17.36 -12.52 5.27
N HIS A 455 -16.78 -12.74 6.44
CA HIS A 455 -17.37 -13.57 7.51
C HIS A 455 -18.68 -12.96 8.01
N ALA A 456 -18.67 -11.67 8.32
CA ALA A 456 -19.85 -10.91 8.74
C ALA A 456 -20.91 -10.85 7.63
N TRP A 457 -20.51 -10.68 6.36
CA TRP A 457 -21.43 -10.70 5.22
C TRP A 457 -22.19 -12.02 5.10
N VAL A 458 -21.50 -13.17 5.19
CA VAL A 458 -22.14 -14.49 5.11
C VAL A 458 -23.09 -14.77 6.27
N ARG A 459 -22.75 -14.30 7.48
CA ARG A 459 -23.59 -14.50 8.68
C ARG A 459 -24.66 -13.42 8.86
N GLY A 460 -24.57 -12.34 8.10
CA GLY A 460 -25.45 -11.18 8.18
C GLY A 460 -26.69 -11.31 7.31
N PRO A 461 -27.64 -10.35 7.42
CA PRO A 461 -28.87 -10.32 6.64
C PRO A 461 -28.64 -10.01 5.15
N THR A 462 -27.45 -9.54 4.79
CA THR A 462 -27.06 -9.18 3.41
C THR A 462 -26.36 -10.33 2.68
N CYS A 463 -26.42 -11.56 3.20
CA CYS A 463 -25.68 -12.70 2.64
C CYS A 463 -26.09 -13.08 1.20
N ASP A 464 -27.25 -12.62 0.74
CA ASP A 464 -27.71 -12.77 -0.65
C ASP A 464 -27.40 -11.56 -1.55
N ASP A 465 -26.87 -10.46 -0.98
CA ASP A 465 -26.45 -9.28 -1.75
C ASP A 465 -25.01 -9.47 -2.26
N TRP A 466 -24.93 -9.96 -3.50
CA TRP A 466 -23.67 -10.20 -4.20
C TRP A 466 -22.90 -8.92 -4.51
N ASN A 467 -23.55 -7.76 -4.55
CA ASN A 467 -22.83 -6.50 -4.74
C ASN A 467 -21.90 -6.22 -3.56
N VAL A 468 -22.29 -6.57 -2.34
CA VAL A 468 -21.43 -6.41 -1.15
C VAL A 468 -20.21 -7.32 -1.26
N TYR A 469 -20.41 -8.60 -1.65
CA TYR A 469 -19.31 -9.53 -1.86
C TYR A 469 -18.34 -9.07 -2.96
N THR A 470 -18.87 -8.64 -4.11
CA THR A 470 -18.07 -8.09 -5.22
C THR A 470 -17.26 -6.88 -4.77
N GLN A 471 -17.84 -5.99 -3.98
CA GLN A 471 -17.11 -4.83 -3.44
C GLN A 471 -15.98 -5.22 -2.50
N ILE A 472 -16.16 -6.26 -1.67
CA ILE A 472 -15.08 -6.77 -0.81
C ILE A 472 -13.94 -7.34 -1.68
N GLN A 473 -14.26 -8.03 -2.77
CA GLN A 473 -13.26 -8.57 -3.70
C GLN A 473 -12.53 -7.48 -4.49
N GLU A 474 -13.26 -6.47 -5.00
CA GLU A 474 -12.67 -5.29 -5.66
C GLU A 474 -11.69 -4.57 -4.72
N LEU A 475 -12.08 -4.42 -3.45
CA LEU A 475 -11.26 -3.78 -2.44
C LEU A 475 -10.02 -4.61 -2.10
N ALA A 476 -10.16 -5.94 -1.97
CA ALA A 476 -9.03 -6.85 -1.80
C ALA A 476 -8.05 -6.73 -2.98
N HIS A 477 -8.58 -6.69 -4.20
CA HIS A 477 -7.77 -6.54 -5.41
C HIS A 477 -7.03 -5.19 -5.45
N ALA A 478 -7.72 -4.08 -5.18
CA ALA A 478 -7.13 -2.75 -5.22
C ALA A 478 -5.95 -2.57 -4.26
N HIS A 479 -5.95 -3.28 -3.12
CA HIS A 479 -4.84 -3.28 -2.16
C HIS A 479 -3.69 -4.21 -2.59
N LEU A 480 -4.03 -5.41 -3.06
CA LEU A 480 -3.04 -6.42 -3.43
C LEU A 480 -2.36 -6.15 -4.77
N CYS A 481 -3.03 -5.48 -5.71
CA CYS A 481 -2.53 -5.27 -7.07
C CYS A 481 -1.24 -4.45 -7.10
N SER A 482 -0.98 -3.64 -6.08
CA SER A 482 0.29 -2.90 -5.89
C SER A 482 1.52 -3.81 -5.78
N ASN A 483 1.32 -5.09 -5.46
CA ASN A 483 2.32 -6.15 -5.46
C ASN A 483 1.82 -7.32 -6.31
N GLU A 484 2.22 -7.35 -7.57
CA GLU A 484 1.73 -8.31 -8.58
C GLU A 484 1.84 -9.76 -8.10
N MET A 485 2.94 -10.09 -7.42
CA MET A 485 3.20 -11.42 -6.89
C MET A 485 2.21 -11.79 -5.80
N SER A 486 2.05 -10.93 -4.78
CA SER A 486 1.09 -11.13 -3.71
C SER A 486 -0.35 -11.23 -4.25
N CYS A 487 -0.69 -10.40 -5.24
CA CYS A 487 -1.98 -10.44 -5.92
C CYS A 487 -2.24 -11.78 -6.58
N ARG A 488 -1.30 -12.26 -7.40
CA ARG A 488 -1.38 -13.54 -8.11
C ARG A 488 -1.52 -14.72 -7.15
N VAL A 489 -0.68 -14.77 -6.10
CA VAL A 489 -0.75 -15.82 -5.06
C VAL A 489 -2.12 -15.83 -4.39
N SER A 490 -2.64 -14.66 -4.02
CA SER A 490 -3.95 -14.55 -3.38
C SER A 490 -5.09 -14.99 -4.30
N LEU A 491 -5.03 -14.69 -5.60
CA LEU A 491 -6.03 -15.13 -6.58
C LEU A 491 -5.97 -16.64 -6.82
N ASP A 492 -4.77 -17.19 -6.97
CA ASP A 492 -4.57 -18.62 -7.21
C ASP A 492 -5.04 -19.47 -6.02
N GLN A 493 -4.67 -19.07 -4.79
CA GLN A 493 -5.10 -19.75 -3.58
C GLN A 493 -6.61 -19.60 -3.34
N GLY A 494 -7.18 -18.42 -3.56
CA GLY A 494 -8.63 -18.19 -3.40
C GLY A 494 -9.46 -19.02 -4.38
N ARG A 495 -9.11 -19.00 -5.67
CA ARG A 495 -9.77 -19.81 -6.71
C ARG A 495 -9.63 -21.31 -6.45
N SER A 496 -8.46 -21.75 -5.99
CA SER A 496 -8.23 -23.16 -5.67
C SER A 496 -9.04 -23.60 -4.45
N LEU A 497 -9.15 -22.75 -3.42
CA LEU A 497 -9.99 -23.00 -2.26
C LEU A 497 -11.47 -23.13 -2.66
N LEU A 498 -11.99 -22.22 -3.50
CA LEU A 498 -13.35 -22.35 -4.03
C LEU A 498 -13.56 -23.65 -4.80
N ARG A 499 -12.61 -24.05 -5.65
CA ARG A 499 -12.69 -25.30 -6.42
C ARG A 499 -12.76 -26.54 -5.53
N VAL A 500 -11.97 -26.59 -4.46
CA VAL A 500 -11.94 -27.73 -3.53
C VAL A 500 -13.27 -27.87 -2.80
N PHE A 501 -13.83 -26.76 -2.30
CA PHE A 501 -15.06 -26.82 -1.52
C PHE A 501 -16.32 -26.90 -2.40
N SER A 502 -16.29 -26.40 -3.64
CA SER A 502 -17.42 -26.53 -4.57
C SER A 502 -17.64 -27.99 -5.03
N SER A 503 -16.60 -28.81 -5.05
CA SER A 503 -16.67 -30.23 -5.42
C SER A 503 -17.20 -31.14 -4.30
N TRP A 504 -17.41 -30.64 -3.09
CA TRP A 504 -17.97 -31.43 -2.00
C TRP A 504 -19.42 -31.81 -2.32
N LYS A 505 -19.77 -33.09 -2.21
CA LYS A 505 -21.13 -33.58 -2.40
C LYS A 505 -21.97 -33.31 -1.17
N GLU A 506 -23.27 -33.05 -1.38
CA GLU A 506 -24.24 -33.13 -0.29
C GLU A 506 -24.43 -34.60 0.07
N GLU A 507 -24.50 -34.92 1.37
CA GLU A 507 -24.91 -36.26 1.77
C GLU A 507 -26.36 -36.47 1.30
N GLU A 508 -26.59 -37.42 0.40
CA GLU A 508 -27.89 -37.74 -0.22
C GLU A 508 -28.97 -38.18 0.80
N SER A 509 -28.63 -38.27 2.08
CA SER A 509 -29.44 -38.87 3.14
C SER A 509 -29.80 -37.86 4.24
N LYS A 510 -30.49 -36.77 3.87
CA LYS A 510 -31.61 -36.15 4.62
C LYS A 510 -31.97 -34.77 4.03
N PRO A 511 -33.25 -34.50 3.69
CA PRO A 511 -33.70 -33.18 3.27
C PRO A 511 -33.91 -32.31 4.52
N VAL A 512 -32.82 -31.93 5.17
CA VAL A 512 -32.84 -30.85 6.16
C VAL A 512 -31.95 -29.76 5.61
N VAL A 513 -32.51 -28.56 5.44
CA VAL A 513 -31.75 -27.34 5.16
C VAL A 513 -30.87 -27.07 6.37
N ASN A 514 -29.70 -27.71 6.41
CA ASN A 514 -28.68 -27.46 7.42
C ASN A 514 -27.83 -26.27 6.97
N ASP A 515 -27.19 -25.57 7.91
CA ASP A 515 -26.27 -24.46 7.62
C ASP A 515 -25.18 -24.86 6.61
N LYS A 516 -24.76 -26.14 6.63
CA LYS A 516 -23.78 -26.75 5.70
C LYS A 516 -24.26 -26.82 4.25
N THR A 517 -25.52 -27.15 4.00
CA THR A 517 -26.10 -27.21 2.64
C THR A 517 -26.21 -25.81 2.03
N ALA A 518 -26.66 -24.83 2.82
CA ALA A 518 -26.71 -23.43 2.39
C ALA A 518 -25.29 -22.85 2.14
N ALA A 519 -24.32 -23.22 2.98
CA ALA A 519 -22.91 -22.89 2.81
C ALA A 519 -22.34 -23.37 1.47
N LEU A 520 -22.52 -24.65 1.16
CA LEU A 520 -22.03 -25.26 -0.08
C LEU A 520 -22.73 -24.69 -1.31
N ALA A 521 -24.04 -24.42 -1.24
CA ALA A 521 -24.77 -23.75 -2.32
C ALA A 521 -24.20 -22.35 -2.62
N ARG A 522 -23.87 -21.56 -1.60
CA ARG A 522 -23.22 -20.24 -1.77
C ARG A 522 -21.83 -20.36 -2.39
N ILE A 523 -21.00 -21.31 -1.92
CA ILE A 523 -19.66 -21.55 -2.47
C ILE A 523 -19.73 -21.99 -3.93
N ARG A 524 -20.67 -22.88 -4.27
CA ARG A 524 -20.91 -23.28 -5.67
C ARG A 524 -21.35 -22.09 -6.51
N ARG A 525 -22.22 -21.23 -5.98
CA ARG A 525 -22.64 -20.00 -6.67
C ARG A 525 -21.45 -19.07 -6.96
N MET A 526 -20.59 -18.82 -5.95
CA MET A 526 -19.33 -18.07 -6.13
C MET A 526 -18.49 -18.65 -7.27
N TYR A 527 -18.36 -19.99 -7.31
CA TYR A 527 -17.58 -20.70 -8.32
C TYR A 527 -18.21 -20.67 -9.72
N THR A 528 -19.55 -20.75 -9.83
CA THR A 528 -20.26 -20.70 -11.12
C THR A 528 -20.25 -19.31 -11.73
N GLU A 529 -20.32 -18.25 -10.91
CA GLU A 529 -20.17 -16.86 -11.36
C GLU A 529 -18.77 -16.59 -11.93
N THR A 530 -17.75 -17.37 -11.53
CA THR A 530 -16.42 -17.36 -12.14
C THR A 530 -16.40 -17.96 -13.56
N SER A 531 -17.38 -18.81 -13.92
CA SER A 531 -17.31 -19.64 -15.14
C SER A 531 -18.20 -19.12 -16.29
N THR A 532 -19.20 -18.27 -16.00
CA THR A 532 -20.22 -17.82 -16.97
C THR A 532 -19.94 -16.45 -17.59
N SER A 533 -18.98 -15.67 -17.08
CA SER A 533 -18.66 -14.36 -17.65
C SER A 533 -17.72 -14.47 -18.86
N SER A 534 -18.31 -14.67 -20.04
CA SER A 534 -17.58 -14.65 -21.32
C SER A 534 -17.35 -13.24 -21.88
N ASN A 535 -17.90 -12.17 -21.27
CA ASN A 535 -17.82 -10.81 -21.84
C ASN A 535 -17.76 -9.62 -20.85
N ALA A 536 -17.41 -9.82 -19.57
CA ALA A 536 -17.08 -8.71 -18.67
C ALA A 536 -16.12 -9.20 -17.58
N THR A 537 -15.05 -8.44 -17.30
CA THR A 537 -14.09 -8.61 -16.19
C THR A 537 -14.47 -9.69 -15.15
N MET A 538 -13.74 -10.81 -15.16
CA MET A 538 -13.94 -11.92 -14.22
C MET A 538 -13.91 -11.40 -12.77
N PRO A 539 -14.86 -11.77 -11.89
CA PRO A 539 -14.80 -11.37 -10.49
C PRO A 539 -13.49 -11.86 -9.86
N HIS A 540 -12.80 -10.95 -9.17
CA HIS A 540 -11.59 -11.31 -8.42
C HIS A 540 -11.97 -12.24 -7.27
N HIS A 541 -11.20 -13.31 -7.08
CA HIS A 541 -11.46 -14.34 -6.09
C HIS A 541 -10.24 -14.48 -5.19
N HIS A 542 -10.05 -13.49 -4.32
CA HIS A 542 -8.91 -13.45 -3.40
C HIS A 542 -9.11 -14.38 -2.21
N LEU A 543 -8.01 -14.99 -1.73
CA LEU A 543 -7.97 -15.90 -0.59
C LEU A 543 -8.72 -15.34 0.63
N ALA A 544 -8.43 -14.11 1.06
CA ALA A 544 -8.94 -13.60 2.33
C ALA A 544 -10.47 -13.43 2.37
N PRO A 545 -11.13 -12.78 1.37
CA PRO A 545 -12.59 -12.77 1.29
C PRO A 545 -13.21 -14.18 1.23
N ILE A 546 -12.61 -15.09 0.46
CA ILE A 546 -13.11 -16.47 0.33
C ILE A 546 -12.97 -17.23 1.64
N TRP A 547 -11.85 -17.06 2.33
CA TRP A 547 -11.58 -17.65 3.63
C TRP A 547 -12.60 -17.18 4.67
N GLY A 548 -12.87 -15.88 4.72
CA GLY A 548 -13.90 -15.31 5.60
C GLY A 548 -15.30 -15.85 5.30
N ALA A 549 -15.69 -15.87 4.03
CA ALA A 549 -16.98 -16.40 3.61
C ALA A 549 -17.14 -17.91 3.91
N LEU A 550 -16.07 -18.69 3.70
CA LEU A 550 -16.02 -20.12 3.96
C LEU A 550 -16.14 -20.40 5.47
N THR A 551 -15.24 -19.83 6.27
CA THR A 551 -15.21 -20.04 7.73
C THR A 551 -16.50 -19.56 8.40
N GLY A 552 -17.06 -18.43 7.96
CA GLY A 552 -18.37 -17.94 8.43
C GLY A 552 -19.52 -18.87 8.05
N SER A 553 -19.48 -19.47 6.86
CA SER A 553 -20.50 -20.42 6.39
C SER A 553 -20.54 -21.72 7.21
N PHE A 554 -19.40 -22.14 7.75
CA PHE A 554 -19.28 -23.32 8.61
C PHE A 554 -19.31 -22.98 10.12
N SER A 555 -19.69 -21.75 10.48
CA SER A 555 -19.81 -21.29 11.87
C SER A 555 -18.51 -21.36 12.69
N LEU A 556 -17.34 -21.30 12.05
CA LEU A 556 -16.08 -21.05 12.78
C LEU A 556 -16.11 -19.62 13.34
N PRO A 557 -15.71 -19.38 14.61
CA PRO A 557 -15.65 -18.04 15.16
C PRO A 557 -14.76 -17.13 14.32
N GLU A 558 -15.13 -15.85 14.20
CA GLU A 558 -14.42 -14.86 13.37
C GLU A 558 -12.95 -14.71 13.80
N GLU A 559 -12.70 -14.69 15.11
CA GLU A 559 -11.37 -14.58 15.68
C GLU A 559 -10.51 -15.80 15.35
N GLU A 560 -11.06 -17.00 15.50
CA GLU A 560 -10.38 -18.26 15.15
C GLU A 560 -10.10 -18.35 13.65
N ALA A 561 -11.00 -17.86 12.80
CA ALA A 561 -10.77 -17.80 11.35
C ALA A 561 -9.55 -16.94 11.00
N CYS A 562 -9.35 -15.81 11.69
CA CYS A 562 -8.20 -14.94 11.48
C CYS A 562 -6.90 -15.55 12.01
N HIS A 563 -6.93 -16.15 13.20
CA HIS A 563 -5.77 -16.85 13.79
C HIS A 563 -5.31 -18.02 12.92
N LEU A 564 -6.27 -18.82 12.44
CA LEU A 564 -6.01 -19.98 11.59
C LEU A 564 -5.34 -19.57 10.27
N LEU A 565 -5.80 -18.48 9.64
CA LEU A 565 -5.15 -17.94 8.45
C LEU A 565 -3.72 -17.49 8.74
N GLY A 566 -3.50 -16.79 9.87
CA GLY A 566 -2.18 -16.37 10.32
C GLY A 566 -1.22 -17.54 10.52
N TYR A 567 -1.70 -18.62 11.14
CA TYR A 567 -0.96 -19.86 11.27
C TYR A 567 -0.59 -20.47 9.90
N CYS A 568 -1.54 -20.54 8.95
CA CYS A 568 -1.26 -21.08 7.62
C CYS A 568 -0.19 -20.26 6.88
N VAL A 569 -0.25 -18.92 6.96
CA VAL A 569 0.78 -18.04 6.37
C VAL A 569 2.15 -18.31 7.00
N ALA A 570 2.25 -18.36 8.33
CA ALA A 570 3.50 -18.64 9.03
C ALA A 570 4.06 -20.03 8.69
N ARG A 571 3.20 -21.05 8.71
CA ARG A 571 3.52 -22.45 8.39
C ARG A 571 4.11 -22.57 6.98
N ASP A 572 3.50 -21.92 6.00
CA ASP A 572 3.93 -22.01 4.60
C ASP A 572 5.31 -21.38 4.39
N ILE A 573 5.61 -20.26 5.05
CA ILE A 573 6.92 -19.60 5.00
C ILE A 573 7.98 -20.45 5.72
N VAL A 574 7.68 -20.97 6.90
CA VAL A 574 8.60 -21.87 7.64
C VAL A 574 8.89 -23.14 6.83
N SER A 575 7.86 -23.71 6.20
CA SER A 575 8.01 -24.85 5.29
C SER A 575 8.89 -24.53 4.08
N ALA A 576 8.76 -23.33 3.50
CA ALA A 576 9.65 -22.86 2.44
C ALA A 576 11.11 -22.73 2.94
N ALA A 577 11.31 -22.19 4.15
CA ALA A 577 12.64 -22.05 4.76
C ALA A 577 13.36 -23.40 4.96
N VAL A 578 12.63 -24.43 5.40
CA VAL A 578 13.15 -25.79 5.54
C VAL A 578 13.55 -26.38 4.19
N ARG A 579 12.71 -26.20 3.15
CA ARG A 579 13.00 -26.69 1.80
C ARG A 579 14.18 -25.99 1.12
N MET A 580 14.42 -24.72 1.47
CA MET A 580 15.62 -23.98 1.06
C MET A 580 16.85 -24.29 1.90
N ASN A 581 16.76 -25.22 2.86
CA ASN A 581 17.82 -25.57 3.79
C ASN A 581 18.34 -24.37 4.61
N LEU A 582 17.45 -23.42 4.93
CA LEU A 582 17.75 -22.28 5.82
C LEU A 582 17.54 -22.65 7.29
N LEU A 583 16.69 -23.65 7.54
CA LEU A 583 16.31 -24.10 8.86
C LEU A 583 16.15 -25.62 8.89
N GLY A 584 16.61 -26.25 9.97
CA GLY A 584 16.42 -27.69 10.18
C GLY A 584 14.97 -28.03 10.57
N PRO A 585 14.46 -29.23 10.27
CA PRO A 585 13.08 -29.61 10.58
C PRO A 585 12.71 -29.50 12.07
N ILE A 586 13.62 -29.85 12.98
CA ILE A 586 13.37 -29.77 14.43
C ILE A 586 13.26 -28.31 14.89
N HIS A 587 14.17 -27.44 14.48
CA HIS A 587 14.11 -26.02 14.84
C HIS A 587 12.91 -25.31 14.18
N SER A 588 12.38 -25.86 13.08
CA SER A 588 11.22 -25.28 12.41
C SER A 588 9.94 -25.31 13.24
N THR A 589 9.75 -26.34 14.07
CA THR A 589 8.57 -26.45 14.94
C THR A 589 8.62 -25.44 16.08
N GLU A 590 9.80 -25.24 16.68
CA GLU A 590 10.03 -24.21 17.70
C GLU A 590 9.83 -22.80 17.12
N LEU A 591 10.38 -22.51 15.94
CA LEU A 591 10.19 -21.23 15.28
C LEU A 591 8.70 -20.98 14.98
N LEU A 592 7.99 -21.97 14.45
CA LEU A 592 6.56 -21.87 14.15
C LEU A 592 5.74 -21.58 15.41
N ALA A 593 6.05 -22.22 16.54
CA ALA A 593 5.38 -21.94 17.81
C ALA A 593 5.56 -20.46 18.25
N ARG A 594 6.74 -19.88 18.03
CA ARG A 594 7.03 -18.47 18.35
C ARG A 594 6.31 -17.47 17.43
N THR A 595 5.92 -17.87 16.21
CA THR A 595 5.19 -16.98 15.30
C THR A 595 3.80 -16.56 15.80
N HIS A 596 3.26 -17.23 16.83
CA HIS A 596 2.02 -16.82 17.48
C HIS A 596 2.06 -15.34 17.91
N ALA A 597 3.20 -14.84 18.41
CA ALA A 597 3.35 -13.44 18.78
C ALA A 597 3.16 -12.49 17.57
N ALA A 598 3.69 -12.87 16.40
CA ALA A 598 3.52 -12.12 15.16
C ALA A 598 2.05 -12.11 14.71
N VAL A 599 1.36 -13.24 14.86
CA VAL A 599 -0.07 -13.36 14.55
C VAL A 599 -0.89 -12.42 15.44
N GLN A 600 -0.70 -12.49 16.75
CA GLN A 600 -1.38 -11.62 17.71
C GLN A 600 -1.10 -10.14 17.44
N ALA A 601 0.17 -9.79 17.20
CA ALA A 601 0.56 -8.42 16.89
C ALA A 601 -0.13 -7.92 15.61
N GLY A 602 -0.13 -8.72 14.53
CA GLY A 602 -0.80 -8.38 13.27
C GLY A 602 -2.31 -8.17 13.43
N LEU A 603 -2.99 -9.05 14.18
CA LEU A 603 -4.43 -8.93 14.46
C LEU A 603 -4.76 -7.73 15.36
N SER A 604 -3.91 -7.41 16.34
CA SER A 604 -4.09 -6.25 17.21
C SER A 604 -3.79 -4.91 16.52
N ALA A 605 -2.93 -4.94 15.49
CA ALA A 605 -2.58 -3.78 14.67
C ALA A 605 -3.63 -3.46 13.60
N GLU A 606 -4.74 -4.21 13.59
CA GLU A 606 -5.90 -3.98 12.72
C GLU A 606 -6.56 -2.65 13.08
N THR A 607 -6.63 -1.73 12.12
CA THR A 607 -7.44 -0.52 12.25
C THR A 607 -8.75 -0.69 11.51
N THR A 608 -9.86 -0.60 12.23
CA THR A 608 -11.23 -0.72 11.70
C THR A 608 -11.63 0.36 10.70
N THR A 609 -10.86 1.44 10.59
CA THR A 609 -11.18 2.61 9.76
C THR A 609 -10.50 2.63 8.40
N MET A 610 -9.40 1.89 8.21
CA MET A 610 -8.64 1.86 6.95
C MET A 610 -8.03 0.47 6.77
N LEU A 611 -8.42 -0.21 5.69
CA LEU A 611 -7.74 -1.40 5.22
C LEU A 611 -6.29 -1.03 4.85
N GLY A 612 -5.34 -1.76 5.41
CA GLY A 612 -3.96 -1.67 4.99
C GLY A 612 -2.94 -1.97 6.09
N GLY A 613 -1.99 -2.77 5.67
CA GLY A 613 -0.67 -2.94 6.25
C GLY A 613 0.23 -3.36 5.11
N CYS A 614 1.04 -2.44 4.58
CA CYS A 614 2.13 -2.83 3.70
C CYS A 614 3.36 -3.15 4.55
N ALA A 615 4.15 -4.12 4.11
CA ALA A 615 5.52 -4.28 4.60
C ALA A 615 6.43 -3.76 3.48
N PRO A 616 6.97 -2.52 3.58
CA PRO A 616 7.79 -1.93 2.51
C PRO A 616 8.92 -2.85 2.06
N LEU A 617 9.47 -3.62 3.01
CA LEU A 617 10.46 -4.65 2.73
C LEU A 617 9.93 -5.77 1.82
N VAL A 618 8.83 -6.41 2.20
CA VAL A 618 8.23 -7.51 1.44
C VAL A 618 7.76 -7.02 0.07
N ASP A 619 7.16 -5.83 0.01
CA ASP A 619 6.65 -5.27 -1.24
C ASP A 619 7.73 -4.87 -2.23
N ALA A 620 8.96 -4.59 -1.77
CA ALA A 620 10.09 -4.39 -2.66
C ALA A 620 10.80 -5.70 -3.05
N ILE A 621 10.82 -6.70 -2.16
CA ILE A 621 11.51 -7.97 -2.40
C ILE A 621 10.68 -8.91 -3.27
N HIS A 622 9.39 -9.02 -2.99
CA HIS A 622 8.51 -10.01 -3.62
C HIS A 622 8.52 -9.89 -5.15
N PRO A 623 8.44 -8.69 -5.77
CA PRO A 623 8.50 -8.55 -7.22
C PRO A 623 9.87 -8.93 -7.82
N CYS A 624 10.96 -8.87 -7.03
CA CYS A 624 12.27 -9.33 -7.49
C CYS A 624 12.31 -10.84 -7.74
N HIS A 625 11.35 -11.62 -7.22
CA HIS A 625 11.24 -13.04 -7.49
C HIS A 625 11.13 -13.35 -8.99
N ASN A 626 10.42 -12.51 -9.76
CA ASN A 626 10.25 -12.69 -11.21
C ASN A 626 11.55 -12.61 -12.01
N VAL A 627 12.57 -11.90 -11.50
CA VAL A 627 13.86 -11.67 -12.18
C VAL A 627 15.00 -12.55 -11.65
N LEU A 628 14.71 -13.45 -10.71
CA LEU A 628 15.70 -14.41 -10.22
C LEU A 628 16.12 -15.37 -11.34
N SER A 629 17.42 -15.68 -11.41
CA SER A 629 17.96 -16.60 -12.41
C SER A 629 17.50 -18.04 -12.23
N THR A 630 17.26 -18.44 -10.97
CA THR A 630 16.85 -19.79 -10.58
C THR A 630 15.77 -19.67 -9.52
N ARG A 631 14.68 -20.44 -9.66
CA ARG A 631 13.52 -20.39 -8.77
C ARG A 631 13.08 -21.80 -8.40
N LEU A 632 12.89 -22.05 -7.11
CA LEU A 632 12.30 -23.25 -6.54
C LEU A 632 10.79 -23.06 -6.30
N PHE A 633 10.36 -21.83 -6.06
CA PHE A 633 8.98 -21.46 -5.77
C PHE A 633 8.36 -20.66 -6.92
N ARG A 634 7.04 -20.44 -6.85
CA ARG A 634 6.30 -19.59 -7.80
C ARG A 634 6.24 -18.12 -7.39
N SER A 635 6.65 -17.79 -6.16
CA SER A 635 6.65 -16.43 -5.59
C SER A 635 7.52 -16.30 -4.35
#